data_AF-I4YBF2-F1
#
_entry.id   AF-I4YBF2-F1
#
_cell.length_a   1.000
_cell.length_b   1.000
_cell.length_c   1.000
_cell.angle_alpha   90.00
_cell.angle_beta   90.00
_cell.angle_gamma   90.00
#
_symmetry.space_group_name_H-M   'P 1'
#
loop_
_entity.id
_entity.type
_entity.pdbx_description
1 polymer ?
#
loop_
_entity_poly.entity_id
_entity_poly.type
_entity_poly.pdbx_seq_one_letter_code
_entity_poly.pdbx_strand_id
1 'polypeptide(L)'
;MGLGGRREKQKLREDPRNRQWADDTNKFGFKMLASQGWNPEVGLGAAKQGNVNNIKSSYKFDTMGIGADLKKKDDWSGGLEFGNILAKLNKKNTPAATPASASPSPAPSASSTSKNV
;
A
#
# COMPACT_ATOMS: atom_id res chain seq x y z
N MET A 1 35.46 12.94 -15.82
CA MET A 1 34.98 11.61 -15.39
C MET A 1 33.53 11.48 -15.82
N GLY A 2 33.23 10.63 -16.80
CA GLY A 2 31.89 10.53 -17.40
C GLY A 2 30.94 9.67 -16.55
N LEU A 3 29.77 10.21 -16.20
CA LEU A 3 28.70 9.58 -15.41
C LEU A 3 27.87 8.55 -16.21
N GLY A 4 28.45 7.90 -17.21
CA GLY A 4 27.76 6.90 -18.03
C GLY A 4 27.94 5.51 -17.45
N GLY A 5 26.96 5.01 -16.69
CA GLY A 5 26.95 3.63 -16.20
C GLY A 5 26.99 2.59 -17.33
N ARG A 6 27.38 1.34 -16.99
CA ARG A 6 27.46 0.24 -17.96
C ARG A 6 26.07 -0.05 -18.55
N ARG A 7 25.97 -0.08 -19.88
CA ARG A 7 24.75 -0.47 -20.59
C ARG A 7 24.59 -1.98 -20.51
N GLU A 8 23.67 -2.46 -19.70
CA GLU A 8 23.28 -3.87 -19.68
C GLU A 8 22.20 -4.15 -20.73
N LYS A 9 22.46 -5.13 -21.60
CA LYS A 9 21.48 -5.60 -22.58
C LYS A 9 20.59 -6.65 -21.91
N GLN A 10 19.36 -6.28 -21.58
CA GLN A 10 18.37 -7.24 -21.11
C GLN A 10 17.76 -7.97 -22.31
N LYS A 11 17.86 -9.31 -22.34
CA LYS A 11 17.17 -10.13 -23.34
C LYS A 11 15.74 -10.36 -22.86
N LEU A 12 14.79 -9.62 -23.42
CA LEU A 12 13.38 -9.90 -23.21
C LEU A 12 13.01 -11.20 -23.93
N ARG A 13 12.13 -12.01 -23.31
CA ARG A 13 11.51 -13.17 -23.96
C ARG A 13 10.57 -12.69 -25.07
N GLU A 14 10.24 -13.57 -26.01
CA GLU A 14 9.36 -13.27 -27.16
C GLU A 14 7.99 -12.72 -26.74
N ASP A 15 7.49 -13.15 -25.58
CA ASP A 15 6.30 -12.58 -24.95
C ASP A 15 6.58 -12.13 -23.52
N PRO A 16 7.02 -10.87 -23.32
CA PRO A 16 7.36 -10.35 -21.99
C PRO A 16 6.13 -10.08 -21.12
N ARG A 17 4.92 -10.06 -21.69
CA ARG A 17 3.65 -9.80 -20.95
C ARG A 17 2.75 -11.03 -20.88
N ASN A 18 3.18 -12.17 -21.42
CA ASN A 18 2.40 -13.40 -21.52
C ASN A 18 0.97 -13.14 -22.06
N ARG A 19 0.85 -12.41 -23.18
CA ARG A 19 -0.44 -12.08 -23.82
C ARG A 19 -0.74 -12.93 -25.05
N GLN A 20 0.23 -13.66 -25.59
CA GLN A 20 0.05 -14.47 -26.80
C GLN A 20 -1.10 -15.46 -26.66
N TRP A 21 -1.30 -16.08 -25.50
CA TRP A 21 -2.44 -16.98 -25.27
C TRP A 21 -3.77 -16.24 -25.09
N ALA A 22 -3.76 -15.00 -24.59
CA ALA A 22 -4.98 -14.23 -24.32
C ALA A 22 -5.51 -13.54 -25.58
N ASP A 23 -4.61 -13.07 -26.45
CA ASP A 23 -4.92 -12.31 -27.66
C ASP A 23 -5.10 -13.23 -28.90
N ASP A 24 -4.96 -14.56 -28.74
CA ASP A 24 -5.04 -15.54 -29.83
C ASP A 24 -6.49 -15.82 -30.25
N THR A 25 -6.86 -15.29 -31.42
CA THR A 25 -8.18 -15.45 -32.07
C THR A 25 -8.34 -16.78 -32.82
N ASN A 26 -7.29 -17.58 -32.95
CA ASN A 26 -7.35 -18.86 -33.66
C ASN A 26 -7.84 -20.03 -32.81
N LYS A 27 -8.05 -19.82 -31.51
CA LYS A 27 -8.53 -20.85 -30.58
C LYS A 27 -9.94 -21.31 -30.93
N PHE A 28 -10.22 -22.57 -30.60
CA PHE A 28 -11.52 -23.20 -30.82
C PHE A 28 -12.67 -22.38 -30.22
N GLY A 29 -12.56 -21.96 -28.95
CA GLY A 29 -13.61 -21.19 -28.29
C GLY A 29 -13.89 -19.84 -28.95
N PHE A 30 -12.84 -19.15 -29.42
CA PHE A 30 -13.00 -17.88 -30.14
C PHE A 30 -13.74 -18.09 -31.47
N LYS A 31 -13.31 -19.09 -32.26
CA LYS A 31 -13.95 -19.43 -33.53
C LYS A 31 -15.41 -19.86 -33.37
N MET A 32 -15.71 -20.64 -32.34
CA MET A 32 -17.06 -21.07 -32.03
C MET A 32 -17.97 -19.90 -31.61
N LEU A 33 -17.49 -18.96 -30.80
CA LEU A 33 -18.29 -17.79 -30.45
C LEU A 33 -18.48 -16.87 -31.66
N ALA A 34 -17.41 -16.65 -32.45
CA ALA A 34 -17.48 -15.86 -33.68
C ALA A 34 -18.46 -16.46 -34.70
N SER A 35 -18.53 -17.79 -34.83
CA SER A 35 -19.49 -18.45 -35.73
C SER A 35 -20.94 -18.27 -35.31
N GLN A 36 -21.19 -18.03 -34.02
CA GLN A 36 -22.52 -17.70 -33.47
C GLN A 36 -22.83 -16.19 -33.53
N GLY A 37 -21.99 -15.40 -34.22
CA GLY A 37 -22.20 -13.96 -34.40
C GLY A 37 -21.72 -13.09 -33.23
N TRP A 38 -20.98 -13.65 -32.27
CA TRP A 38 -20.35 -12.86 -31.21
C TRP A 38 -19.11 -12.13 -31.73
N ASN A 39 -18.91 -10.90 -31.26
CA ASN A 39 -17.77 -10.05 -31.60
C ASN A 39 -16.98 -9.72 -30.31
N PRO A 40 -15.64 -9.88 -30.26
CA PRO A 40 -14.84 -9.59 -29.08
C PRO A 40 -14.99 -8.16 -28.54
N GLU A 41 -15.30 -7.17 -29.37
CA GLU A 41 -15.50 -5.79 -28.92
C GLU A 41 -16.84 -5.58 -28.19
N VAL A 42 -17.70 -6.59 -28.19
CA VAL A 42 -19.08 -6.50 -27.70
C VAL A 42 -19.32 -7.50 -26.57
N GLY A 43 -19.91 -6.99 -25.49
CA GLY A 43 -20.36 -7.79 -24.36
C GLY A 43 -21.35 -8.89 -24.76
N LEU A 44 -21.30 -10.02 -24.06
CA LEU A 44 -22.28 -11.10 -24.23
C LEU A 44 -23.66 -10.73 -23.65
N GLY A 45 -24.71 -11.43 -24.08
CA GLY A 45 -26.09 -11.26 -23.62
C GLY A 45 -26.99 -10.51 -24.60
N ALA A 46 -28.31 -10.61 -24.41
CA ALA A 46 -29.31 -10.09 -25.36
C ALA A 46 -29.18 -8.59 -25.64
N ALA A 47 -28.86 -7.81 -24.60
CA ALA A 47 -28.62 -6.37 -24.68
C ALA A 47 -27.13 -6.00 -24.73
N LYS A 48 -26.22 -6.97 -24.95
CA LYS A 48 -24.76 -6.77 -24.95
C LYS A 48 -24.20 -6.24 -23.61
N GLN A 49 -24.87 -6.58 -22.51
CA GLN A 49 -24.57 -6.08 -21.15
C GLN A 49 -23.35 -6.74 -20.49
N GLY A 50 -22.87 -7.87 -21.02
CA GLY A 50 -21.74 -8.60 -20.47
C GLY A 50 -20.44 -7.78 -20.51
N ASN A 51 -19.53 -8.05 -19.56
CA ASN A 51 -18.22 -7.41 -19.58
C ASN A 51 -17.39 -7.96 -20.76
N VAL A 52 -16.73 -7.06 -21.49
CA VAL A 52 -15.80 -7.40 -22.58
C VAL A 52 -14.48 -7.94 -22.03
N ASN A 53 -14.06 -7.45 -20.87
CA ASN A 53 -12.80 -7.82 -20.26
C ASN A 53 -12.95 -8.99 -19.29
N ASN A 54 -11.89 -9.81 -19.18
CA ASN A 54 -11.81 -10.83 -18.15
C ASN A 54 -11.78 -10.23 -16.74
N ILE A 55 -12.31 -10.99 -15.78
CA ILE A 55 -12.24 -10.65 -14.36
C ILE A 55 -10.83 -11.00 -13.87
N LYS A 56 -10.15 -10.01 -13.30
CA LYS A 56 -8.82 -10.20 -12.68
C LYS A 56 -9.00 -10.46 -11.19
N SER A 57 -8.43 -11.55 -10.70
CA SER A 57 -8.33 -11.83 -9.27
C SER A 57 -7.03 -11.27 -8.71
N SER A 58 -7.12 -10.57 -7.58
CA SER A 58 -5.95 -10.24 -6.77
C SER A 58 -5.64 -11.42 -5.86
N TYR A 59 -4.46 -12.01 -5.99
CA TYR A 59 -4.00 -13.02 -5.06
C TYR A 59 -3.26 -12.37 -3.89
N LYS A 60 -3.58 -12.83 -2.69
CA LYS A 60 -2.94 -12.38 -1.46
C LYS A 60 -1.96 -13.44 -0.99
N PHE A 61 -0.67 -13.12 -0.98
CA PHE A 61 0.40 -14.06 -0.58
C PHE A 61 0.87 -13.85 0.86
N ASP A 62 0.45 -12.77 1.49
CA ASP A 62 0.84 -12.33 2.81
C ASP A 62 -0.08 -12.92 3.90
N THR A 63 0.52 -13.18 5.07
CA THR A 63 -0.15 -13.76 6.24
C THR A 63 -1.01 -12.76 7.02
N MET A 64 -1.12 -11.52 6.56
CA MET A 64 -1.86 -10.45 7.24
C MET A 64 -3.38 -10.65 7.15
N GLY A 65 -4.15 -9.92 7.96
CA GLY A 65 -5.61 -9.88 7.86
C GLY A 65 -6.11 -9.23 6.56
N ILE A 66 -7.31 -9.61 6.09
CA ILE A 66 -7.96 -8.98 4.92
C ILE A 66 -8.12 -7.48 5.19
N GLY A 67 -7.73 -6.63 4.22
CA GLY A 67 -7.77 -5.16 4.37
C GLY A 67 -6.50 -4.53 4.96
N ALA A 68 -5.53 -5.31 5.44
CA ALA A 68 -4.22 -4.81 5.79
C ALA A 68 -3.35 -4.68 4.53
N ASP A 69 -3.08 -3.46 4.08
CA ASP A 69 -2.18 -3.17 2.97
C ASP A 69 -0.86 -2.58 3.51
N LEU A 70 0.28 -3.13 3.10
CA LEU A 70 1.60 -2.62 3.51
C LEU A 70 1.83 -1.19 3.02
N LYS A 71 1.22 -0.81 1.89
CA LYS A 71 1.40 0.51 1.27
C LYS A 71 0.83 1.66 2.10
N LYS A 72 -0.08 1.39 3.03
CA LYS A 72 -0.72 2.43 3.86
C LYS A 72 -0.05 2.67 5.21
N LYS A 73 1.07 1.99 5.51
CA LYS A 73 1.76 2.18 6.79
C LYS A 73 2.39 3.57 6.93
N ASP A 74 2.80 4.20 5.83
CA ASP A 74 3.56 5.45 5.87
C ASP A 74 2.70 6.72 5.74
N ASP A 75 1.38 6.60 5.51
CA ASP A 75 0.46 7.74 5.34
C ASP A 75 -0.08 8.30 6.68
N TRP A 76 0.43 7.86 7.84
CA TRP A 76 0.08 8.47 9.13
C TRP A 76 0.76 9.83 9.31
N SER A 77 0.15 10.86 8.72
CA SER A 77 0.54 12.28 8.88
C SER A 77 0.07 12.90 10.20
N GLY A 78 -0.67 12.15 11.03
CA GLY A 78 -1.27 12.64 12.27
C GLY A 78 -0.31 12.91 13.43
N GLY A 79 0.92 12.38 13.38
CA GLY A 79 1.89 12.54 14.48
C GLY A 79 2.39 13.98 14.64
N LEU A 80 2.67 14.67 13.53
CA LEU A 80 3.20 16.03 13.54
C LEU A 80 2.13 17.07 13.91
N GLU A 81 0.93 16.94 13.33
CA GLU A 81 -0.19 17.83 13.62
C GLU A 81 -0.69 17.70 15.06
N PHE A 82 -0.71 16.48 15.61
CA PHE A 82 -1.05 16.25 17.01
C PHE A 82 -0.04 16.93 17.96
N GLY A 83 1.26 16.84 17.66
CA GLY A 83 2.30 17.54 18.42
C GLY A 83 2.13 19.07 18.39
N ASN A 84 1.78 19.63 17.23
CA ASN A 84 1.51 21.07 17.08
C ASN A 84 0.30 21.53 17.90
N ILE A 85 -0.77 20.72 17.96
CA ILE A 85 -1.95 21.00 18.79
C ILE A 85 -1.59 21.00 20.28
N LEU A 86 -0.84 19.99 20.74
CA LEU A 86 -0.38 19.91 22.13
C LEU A 86 0.51 21.10 22.49
N ALA A 87 1.45 21.49 21.62
CA ALA A 87 2.30 22.66 21.83
C ALA A 87 1.49 23.97 21.91
N LYS A 88 0.45 24.13 21.08
CA LYS A 88 -0.46 25.28 21.13
C LYS A 88 -1.31 25.30 22.40
N LEU A 89 -1.74 24.14 22.91
CA LEU A 89 -2.46 24.03 24.16
C LEU A 89 -1.57 24.40 25.36
N ASN A 90 -0.34 23.88 25.41
CA ASN A 90 0.61 24.22 26.47
C ASN A 90 0.90 25.73 26.52
N LYS A 91 1.04 26.39 25.35
CA LYS A 91 1.25 27.84 25.27
C LYS A 91 0.04 28.68 25.71
N LYS A 92 -1.19 28.17 25.54
CA LYS A 92 -2.42 28.86 25.97
C LYS A 92 -2.70 28.69 27.46
N ASN A 93 -2.23 27.60 28.07
CA ASN A 93 -2.44 27.30 29.48
C ASN A 93 -1.34 27.83 30.41
N THR A 94 -0.29 28.46 29.86
CA THR A 94 0.73 29.16 30.66
C THR A 94 0.37 30.64 30.78
N PRO A 95 -0.16 31.13 31.92
CA PRO A 95 -0.20 32.55 32.20
C PRO A 95 1.25 33.07 32.26
N ALA A 96 1.46 34.25 31.68
CA ALA A 96 2.76 34.88 31.56
C ALA A 96 3.45 35.04 32.94
N ALA A 97 4.67 34.52 33.01
CA ALA A 97 5.76 34.88 33.91
C ALA A 97 5.49 34.92 35.43
N THR A 98 5.92 33.85 36.12
CA THR A 98 6.63 33.95 37.40
C THR A 98 7.89 33.07 37.33
N PRO A 99 9.11 33.64 37.31
CA PRO A 99 10.33 32.87 37.53
C PRO A 99 10.52 32.72 39.04
N ALA A 100 10.03 31.63 39.62
CA ALA A 100 10.32 31.28 41.00
C ALA A 100 10.36 29.77 41.16
N SER A 101 11.59 29.26 41.17
CA SER A 101 12.08 28.19 42.03
C SER A 101 11.01 27.41 42.81
N ALA A 102 10.74 26.18 42.38
CA ALA A 102 10.52 25.04 43.27
C ALA A 102 10.47 23.75 42.44
N SER A 103 11.63 23.13 42.28
CA SER A 103 11.68 21.67 42.33
C SER A 103 11.14 21.24 43.70
N PRO A 104 10.16 20.33 43.74
CA PRO A 104 10.26 19.25 44.69
C PRO A 104 10.45 17.97 43.89
N SER A 105 11.72 17.56 43.82
CA SER A 105 12.09 16.17 43.60
C SER A 105 11.37 15.32 44.66
N PRO A 106 10.45 14.40 44.32
CA PRO A 106 10.16 13.29 45.22
C PRO A 106 11.30 12.30 45.04
N ALA A 107 12.17 12.24 46.06
CA ALA A 107 13.15 11.18 46.20
C ALA A 107 12.47 9.81 45.97
N PRO A 108 12.99 8.92 45.11
CA PRO A 108 12.68 7.51 45.24
C PRO A 108 13.41 7.01 46.50
N SER A 109 12.64 6.74 47.54
CA SER A 109 13.05 6.01 48.74
C SER A 109 13.80 4.74 48.34
N ALA A 110 15.03 4.60 48.83
CA ALA A 110 15.82 3.38 48.70
C ALA A 110 15.31 2.29 49.65
N SER A 111 15.01 1.10 49.10
CA SER A 111 15.07 -0.22 49.76
C SER A 111 14.71 -1.29 48.71
N SER A 112 15.67 -1.96 48.07
CA SER A 112 16.45 -3.15 48.49
C SER A 112 15.82 -4.49 48.03
N THR A 113 16.66 -5.31 47.34
CA THR A 113 16.62 -6.80 47.29
C THR A 113 15.65 -7.42 46.25
N SER A 114 15.98 -8.39 45.39
CA SER A 114 17.15 -9.27 45.18
C SER A 114 17.25 -9.68 43.71
N LYS A 115 18.48 -9.86 43.20
CA LYS A 115 18.75 -10.72 42.03
C LYS A 115 18.46 -12.17 42.44
N ASN A 116 17.81 -12.94 41.57
CA ASN A 116 17.97 -14.38 41.55
C ASN A 116 18.31 -14.82 40.14
N VAL A 117 19.24 -15.77 40.10
CA VAL A 117 19.98 -16.37 38.98
C VAL A 117 19.05 -16.96 37.92
#